data_AF-A0A382LZ38-F1
#
_entry.id   AF-A0A382LZ38-F1
#
_cell.length_a   1.000
_cell.length_b   1.000
_cell.length_c   1.000
_cell.angle_alpha   90.00
_cell.angle_beta   90.00
_cell.angle_gamma   90.00
#
_symmetry.space_group_name_H-M   'P 1'
#
loop_
_entity.id
_entity.type
_entity.pdbx_description
1 polymer ?
#
loop_
_entity_poly.entity_id
_entity_poly.type
_entity_poly.pdbx_seq_one_letter_code
_entity_poly.pdbx_strand_id
1 'polypeptide(L)'
;MVSKHKRVHILFISILCISMVFSQNTVRGLLRSSNIAPADIYTNQWALIIGIDKYEDFPQLNYAVEDANSIRTLLTTQYGFPEENITLLLDDAATKTAIMDA
;
A
#
# COMPACT_ATOMS: atom_id res chain seq x y z
N MET A 1 46.14 -5.42 -24.11
CA MET A 1 46.11 -6.62 -23.27
C MET A 1 45.53 -6.26 -21.89
N VAL A 2 44.20 -6.19 -21.75
CA VAL A 2 43.56 -5.83 -20.48
C VAL A 2 43.81 -6.95 -19.47
N SER A 3 44.55 -6.64 -18.40
CA SER A 3 44.92 -7.57 -17.34
C SER A 3 43.69 -8.34 -16.83
N LYS A 4 43.84 -9.66 -16.73
CA LYS A 4 42.82 -10.62 -16.29
C LYS A 4 42.14 -10.18 -14.99
N HIS A 5 42.90 -9.53 -14.09
CA HIS A 5 42.38 -8.96 -12.84
C HIS A 5 41.34 -7.86 -13.03
N LYS A 6 41.52 -6.96 -14.01
CA LYS A 6 40.57 -5.87 -14.26
C LYS A 6 39.21 -6.40 -14.76
N ARG A 7 39.22 -7.50 -15.53
CA ARG A 7 37.99 -8.16 -16.01
C ARG A 7 37.21 -8.83 -14.89
N VAL A 8 37.88 -9.42 -13.91
CA VAL A 8 37.25 -10.05 -12.74
C VAL A 8 36.56 -9.00 -11.85
N HIS A 9 37.21 -7.88 -11.58
CA HIS A 9 36.59 -6.80 -10.79
C HIS A 9 35.38 -6.17 -11.50
N ILE A 10 35.43 -6.01 -12.82
CA ILE A 10 34.29 -5.53 -13.62
C ILE A 10 33.11 -6.51 -13.53
N LEU A 11 33.36 -7.82 -13.61
CA LEU A 11 32.32 -8.84 -13.46
C LEU A 11 31.71 -8.81 -12.04
N PHE A 12 32.53 -8.65 -11.01
CA PHE A 12 32.06 -8.58 -9.62
C PHE A 12 31.18 -7.35 -9.36
N ILE A 13 31.57 -6.19 -9.89
CA ILE A 13 30.79 -4.95 -9.80
C ILE A 13 29.46 -5.11 -10.56
N SER A 14 29.46 -5.75 -11.72
CA SER A 14 28.23 -5.97 -12.49
C SER A 14 27.20 -6.86 -11.75
N ILE A 15 27.66 -7.88 -11.02
CA ILE A 15 26.80 -8.78 -10.23
C ILE A 15 26.21 -8.07 -9.01
N LEU A 16 26.98 -7.19 -8.36
CA LEU A 16 26.52 -6.38 -7.22
C LEU A 16 25.44 -5.36 -7.63
N CYS A 17 25.51 -4.81 -8.84
CA CYS A 17 24.49 -3.89 -9.34
C CYS A 17 23.18 -4.61 -9.71
N ILE A 18 23.24 -5.87 -10.18
CA ILE A 18 22.04 -6.64 -10.57
C ILE A 18 21.19 -7.01 -9.35
N SER A 19 21.79 -7.28 -8.19
CA SER A 19 21.02 -7.62 -6.98
C SER A 19 20.18 -6.46 -6.44
N MET A 20 20.54 -5.21 -6.76
CA MET A 20 19.80 -4.02 -6.34
C MET A 20 18.52 -3.78 -7.18
N VAL A 21 18.42 -4.40 -8.36
CA VAL A 21 17.28 -4.25 -9.29
C VAL A 21 16.13 -5.18 -8.93
N PHE A 22 16.37 -6.26 -8.19
CA PHE A 22 15.31 -7.14 -7.71
C PHE A 22 14.67 -6.56 -6.45
N SER A 23 13.55 -5.86 -6.63
CA SER A 23 12.62 -5.55 -5.53
C SER A 23 12.23 -6.85 -4.83
N GLN A 24 12.61 -7.00 -3.57
CA GLN A 24 12.16 -8.09 -2.71
C GLN A 24 10.69 -7.85 -2.38
N ASN A 25 9.78 -8.29 -3.26
CA ASN A 25 8.35 -8.38 -2.95
C ASN A 25 8.14 -9.54 -1.95
N THR A 26 8.62 -9.35 -0.72
CA THR A 26 8.41 -10.30 0.36
C THR A 26 6.96 -10.15 0.81
N VAL A 27 6.17 -11.22 0.67
CA VAL A 27 4.81 -11.29 1.24
C VAL A 27 4.88 -10.97 2.74
N ARG A 28 4.27 -9.87 3.16
CA ARG A 28 4.14 -9.44 4.55
C ARG A 28 2.77 -9.87 5.09
N GLY A 29 2.72 -10.27 6.37
CA GLY A 29 1.45 -10.58 7.07
C GLY A 29 0.93 -12.02 6.88
N LEU A 30 -0.39 -12.19 6.94
CA LEU A 30 -1.13 -13.48 6.95
C LEU A 30 -0.75 -14.45 5.82
N LEU A 31 -0.11 -13.94 4.76
CA LEU A 31 0.14 -14.63 3.50
C LEU A 31 1.32 -15.60 3.52
N ARG A 32 2.09 -15.68 4.60
CA ARG A 32 3.21 -16.63 4.71
C ARG A 32 2.74 -18.10 4.77
N SER A 33 1.49 -18.36 5.15
CA SER A 33 0.99 -19.71 5.44
C SER A 33 0.12 -20.32 4.33
N SER A 34 -0.36 -19.53 3.39
CA SER A 34 -1.24 -19.99 2.31
C SER A 34 -0.44 -19.99 1.01
N ASN A 35 -0.22 -21.15 0.37
CA ASN A 35 0.37 -21.26 -0.98
C ASN A 35 -0.53 -20.61 -2.05
N ILE A 36 -0.77 -19.31 -1.93
CA ILE A 36 -1.58 -18.49 -2.82
C ILE A 36 -0.63 -17.38 -3.28
N ALA A 37 -0.55 -17.11 -4.58
CA ALA A 37 0.29 -16.01 -5.03
C ALA A 37 -0.28 -14.70 -4.47
N PRO A 38 0.54 -13.75 -3.99
CA PRO A 38 0.04 -12.48 -3.49
C PRO A 38 -0.90 -11.79 -4.48
N ALA A 39 -0.60 -11.84 -5.78
CA ALA A 39 -1.46 -11.31 -6.83
C ALA A 39 -2.89 -11.90 -6.80
N ASP A 40 -3.06 -13.16 -6.40
CA ASP A 40 -4.36 -13.82 -6.37
C ASP A 40 -5.21 -13.43 -5.14
N ILE A 41 -4.58 -12.88 -4.09
CA ILE A 41 -5.28 -12.35 -2.90
C ILE A 41 -5.61 -10.87 -3.07
N TYR A 42 -4.69 -10.13 -3.68
CA TYR A 42 -4.77 -8.67 -3.80
C TYR A 42 -5.65 -8.19 -4.98
N THR A 43 -6.10 -9.09 -5.87
CA THR A 43 -6.86 -8.74 -7.08
C THR A 43 -8.33 -8.35 -6.87
N ASN A 44 -8.92 -8.59 -5.69
CA ASN A 44 -10.35 -8.32 -5.47
C ASN A 44 -10.69 -7.88 -4.03
N GLN A 45 -9.86 -7.03 -3.43
CA GLN A 45 -10.15 -6.47 -2.12
C GLN A 45 -10.86 -5.12 -2.23
N TRP A 46 -11.66 -4.83 -1.21
CA TRP A 46 -12.50 -3.64 -1.09
C TRP A 46 -12.30 -3.01 0.28
N ALA A 47 -12.38 -1.70 0.35
CA ALA A 47 -12.30 -0.97 1.61
C ALA A 47 -13.26 0.21 1.63
N LEU A 48 -14.03 0.33 2.72
CA LEU A 48 -14.71 1.55 3.10
C LEU A 48 -13.89 2.22 4.22
N ILE A 49 -13.41 3.43 3.97
CA ILE A 49 -12.60 4.20 4.90
C ILE A 49 -13.36 5.49 5.25
N ILE A 50 -13.52 5.76 6.53
CA ILE A 50 -14.31 6.89 7.04
C ILE A 50 -13.43 7.72 7.98
N GLY A 51 -13.32 9.03 7.72
CA GLY A 51 -12.60 9.97 8.57
C GLY A 51 -13.45 11.22 8.83
N ILE A 52 -13.80 11.49 10.09
CA ILE A 52 -14.67 12.62 10.46
C ILE A 52 -13.96 13.43 11.54
N ASP A 53 -13.51 14.62 11.18
CA ASP A 53 -13.02 15.62 12.13
C ASP A 53 -14.15 16.56 12.55
N LYS A 54 -15.01 16.92 11.59
CA LYS A 54 -16.05 17.93 11.79
C LYS A 54 -17.40 17.34 12.20
N TYR A 55 -17.59 17.14 13.50
CA TYR A 55 -18.90 16.78 14.04
C TYR A 55 -19.76 18.01 14.32
N GLU A 56 -21.04 17.98 13.93
CA GLU A 56 -21.95 19.12 14.15
C GLU A 56 -22.22 19.39 15.64
N ASP A 57 -22.57 18.34 16.38
CA ASP A 57 -23.00 18.43 17.78
C ASP A 57 -21.89 18.07 18.80
N PHE A 58 -20.68 17.76 18.32
CA PHE A 58 -19.59 17.25 19.16
C PHE A 58 -18.29 18.03 18.95
N PRO A 59 -17.36 17.97 19.93
CA PRO A 59 -16.04 18.54 19.76
C PRO A 59 -15.36 18.05 18.47
N GLN A 60 -14.76 18.99 17.75
CA GLN A 60 -14.01 18.69 16.54
C GLN A 60 -12.80 17.81 16.88
N LEU A 61 -12.50 16.86 16.00
CA LEU A 61 -11.24 16.12 16.03
C LEU A 61 -10.22 16.80 15.10
N ASN A 62 -8.96 16.36 15.16
CA ASN A 62 -7.87 17.01 14.44
C ASN A 62 -7.14 16.09 13.44
N TYR A 63 -7.49 14.80 13.41
CA TYR A 63 -6.67 13.79 12.73
C TYR A 63 -7.46 12.65 12.09
N ALA A 64 -8.78 12.54 12.31
CA ALA A 64 -9.54 11.42 11.77
C ALA A 64 -9.54 11.43 10.22
N VAL A 65 -9.54 12.62 9.61
CA VAL A 65 -9.41 12.75 8.15
C VAL A 65 -8.01 12.35 7.68
N GLU A 66 -6.96 12.78 8.39
CA GLU A 66 -5.57 12.46 8.04
C GLU A 66 -5.25 10.97 8.24
N ASP A 67 -5.81 10.36 9.29
CA ASP A 67 -5.73 8.93 9.54
C ASP A 67 -6.39 8.15 8.40
N ALA A 68 -7.59 8.56 7.96
CA ALA A 68 -8.27 7.94 6.83
C ALA A 68 -7.46 8.02 5.52
N ASN A 69 -6.87 9.18 5.22
CA ASN A 69 -5.99 9.35 4.05
C ASN A 69 -4.72 8.49 4.14
N SER A 70 -4.13 8.40 5.34
CA SER A 70 -2.96 7.56 5.61
C SER A 70 -3.27 6.09 5.41
N ILE A 71 -4.44 5.63 5.86
CA ILE A 71 -4.90 4.24 5.64
C ILE A 71 -5.16 3.99 4.16
N ARG A 72 -5.84 4.90 3.43
CA ARG A 72 -6.02 4.75 1.96
C ARG A 72 -4.67 4.57 1.27
N THR A 73 -3.70 5.43 1.59
CA THR A 73 -2.35 5.37 1.01
C THR A 73 -1.65 4.06 1.37
N LEU A 74 -1.75 3.62 2.61
CA LEU A 74 -1.19 2.35 3.06
C LEU A 74 -1.76 1.16 2.28
N LEU A 75 -3.09 1.12 2.12
CA LEU A 75 -3.78 0.04 1.44
C LEU A 75 -3.44 -0.03 -0.05
N THR A 76 -3.37 1.11 -0.75
CA THR A 76 -3.01 1.14 -2.17
C THR A 76 -1.52 0.83 -2.38
N THR A 77 -0.63 1.43 -1.59
CA THR A 77 0.82 1.36 -1.84
C THR A 77 1.49 0.09 -1.30
N GLN A 78 1.06 -0.42 -0.16
CA GLN A 78 1.73 -1.55 0.52
C GLN A 78 0.94 -2.85 0.44
N TYR A 79 -0.39 -2.75 0.31
CA TYR A 79 -1.30 -3.90 0.26
C TYR A 79 -1.99 -4.08 -1.09
N GLY A 80 -1.66 -3.25 -2.09
CA GLY A 80 -2.11 -3.46 -3.47
C GLY A 80 -3.62 -3.43 -3.69
N PHE A 81 -4.38 -2.73 -2.83
CA PHE A 81 -5.81 -2.52 -3.07
C PHE A 81 -6.00 -1.68 -4.35
N PRO A 82 -6.85 -2.11 -5.29
CA PRO A 82 -7.23 -1.27 -6.43
C PRO A 82 -7.87 0.04 -5.94
N GLU A 83 -7.48 1.18 -6.50
CA GLU A 83 -8.01 2.47 -6.05
C GLU A 83 -9.52 2.57 -6.27
N GLU A 84 -10.00 1.96 -7.35
CA GLU A 84 -11.41 1.87 -7.72
C GLU A 84 -12.27 1.08 -6.72
N ASN A 85 -11.65 0.24 -5.89
CA ASN A 85 -12.33 -0.57 -4.87
C ASN A 85 -12.30 0.08 -3.47
N ILE A 86 -11.77 1.30 -3.37
CA ILE A 86 -11.72 2.04 -2.10
C ILE A 86 -12.72 3.19 -2.12
N THR A 87 -13.73 3.09 -1.26
CA THR A 87 -14.64 4.19 -0.96
C THR A 87 -14.08 4.97 0.23
N LEU A 88 -13.81 6.26 0.04
CA LEU A 88 -13.32 7.17 1.07
C LEU A 88 -14.38 8.24 1.37
N LEU A 89 -14.87 8.29 2.59
CA LEU A 89 -15.85 9.27 3.05
C LEU A 89 -15.23 10.16 4.14
N LEU A 90 -15.21 11.47 3.92
CA LEU A 90 -14.57 12.44 4.81
C LEU A 90 -15.55 13.53 5.24
N ASP A 91 -15.51 13.90 6.53
CA ASP A 91 -16.32 14.98 7.11
C ASP A 91 -17.78 14.98 6.60
N ASP A 92 -18.23 16.06 5.96
CA ASP A 92 -19.61 16.26 5.48
C ASP A 92 -20.04 15.21 4.44
N ALA A 93 -19.09 14.56 3.76
CA ALA A 93 -19.39 13.47 2.82
C ALA A 93 -19.71 12.15 3.55
N ALA A 94 -19.25 11.98 4.79
CA ALA A 94 -19.50 10.80 5.63
C ALA A 94 -20.88 10.85 6.30
N THR A 95 -21.92 11.17 5.51
CA THR A 95 -23.30 11.13 5.99
C THR A 95 -23.72 9.70 6.32
N LYS A 96 -24.71 9.55 7.21
CA LYS A 96 -25.29 8.24 7.54
C LYS A 96 -25.71 7.47 6.28
N THR A 97 -26.36 8.15 5.33
CA THR A 97 -26.80 7.55 4.07
C THR A 97 -25.61 7.10 3.22
N ALA A 98 -24.61 7.97 3.02
CA ALA A 98 -23.42 7.60 2.26
C ALA A 98 -22.65 6.42 2.88
N ILE A 99 -22.57 6.36 4.21
CA ILE A 99 -21.94 5.22 4.92
C ILE A 99 -22.75 3.92 4.74
N MET A 100 -24.08 4.01 4.70
CA MET A 100 -24.95 2.83 4.52
C MET A 100 -25.02 2.35 3.06
N ASP A 101 -24.81 3.24 2.10
CA ASP A 101 -24.87 2.94 0.66
C ASP A 101 -23.54 2.48 0.06
N ALA A 102 -22.43 2.66 0.80
CA ALA A 102 -21.08 2.27 0.40
C ALA A 102 -20.83 0.77 0.56
#